data_AF-A0A941XBV5-F1
#
_entry.id   AF-A0A941XBV5-F1
#
_cell.length_a   1.000
_cell.length_b   1.000
_cell.length_c   1.000
_cell.angle_alpha   90.00
_cell.angle_beta   90.00
_cell.angle_gamma   90.00
#
_symmetry.space_group_name_H-M   'P 1'
#
loop_
_entity.id
_entity.type
_entity.pdbx_description
1 polymer ?
#
loop_
_entity_poly.entity_id
_entity_poly.type
_entity_poly.pdbx_seq_one_letter_code
_entity_poly.pdbx_strand_id
1 'polypeptide(L)'
;MSIYTDKIARLVWLIEQLKRYSFDDLLDLLEVAHVEYILDIPEIADRNWEKDHSLYQKTFLRFLNICISTYEKALKQLKEKQAH
;
A
#
# COMPACT_ATOMS: atom_id res chain seq x y z
N MET A 1 13.95 -12.52 3.87
CA MET A 1 12.59 -12.00 3.64
C MET A 1 12.61 -11.29 2.29
N SER A 2 11.57 -11.45 1.47
CA SER A 2 11.52 -10.86 0.13
C SER A 2 11.22 -9.37 0.20
N ILE A 3 11.89 -8.56 -0.61
CA ILE A 3 11.58 -7.12 -0.72
C ILE A 3 10.11 -6.86 -1.07
N TYR A 4 9.48 -7.76 -1.82
CA TYR A 4 8.07 -7.66 -2.16
C TYR A 4 7.18 -7.99 -0.97
N THR A 5 7.44 -9.10 -0.28
CA THR A 5 6.71 -9.48 0.94
C THR A 5 6.78 -8.39 2.00
N ASP A 6 7.97 -7.82 2.23
CA ASP A 6 8.17 -6.77 3.22
C ASP A 6 7.40 -5.50 2.86
N LYS A 7 7.37 -5.13 1.58
CA LYS A 7 6.64 -3.96 1.09
C LYS A 7 5.13 -4.16 1.08
N ILE A 8 4.64 -5.34 0.70
CA ILE A 8 3.22 -5.68 0.78
C ILE A 8 2.77 -5.61 2.23
N ALA A 9 3.49 -6.26 3.15
CA ALA A 9 3.18 -6.22 4.59
C ALA A 9 3.18 -4.78 5.13
N ARG A 10 4.15 -3.96 4.72
CA ARG A 10 4.19 -2.53 5.08
C ARG A 10 2.98 -1.76 4.55
N LEU A 11 2.58 -2.00 3.30
CA LEU A 11 1.44 -1.34 2.68
C LEU A 11 0.12 -1.74 3.35
N VAL A 12 -0.10 -3.03 3.61
CA VAL A 12 -1.26 -3.54 4.36
C VAL A 12 -1.32 -2.90 5.74
N TRP A 13 -0.20 -2.82 6.46
CA TRP A 13 -0.16 -2.15 7.76
C TRP A 13 -0.57 -0.67 7.65
N LEU A 14 -0.12 0.06 6.62
CA LEU A 14 -0.49 1.46 6.42
C LEU A 14 -1.99 1.63 6.15
N ILE A 15 -2.57 0.74 5.34
CA ILE A 15 -4.01 0.71 5.06
C ILE A 15 -4.80 0.53 6.36
N GLU A 16 -4.40 -0.44 7.17
CA GLU A 16 -5.01 -0.70 8.49
C GLU A 16 -4.86 0.49 9.45
N GLN A 17 -3.76 1.24 9.37
CA GLN A 17 -3.62 2.46 10.17
C GLN A 17 -4.56 3.57 9.67
N LEU A 18 -4.64 3.78 8.36
CA LEU A 18 -5.49 4.84 7.79
C LEU A 18 -6.97 4.60 8.07
N LYS A 19 -7.44 3.35 7.95
CA LYS A 19 -8.83 2.96 8.25
C LYS A 19 -9.27 3.27 9.68
N ARG A 20 -8.34 3.35 10.65
CA ARG A 20 -8.64 3.69 12.05
C ARG A 20 -9.06 5.14 12.26
N TYR A 21 -8.77 6.03 11.33
CA TYR A 21 -9.07 7.45 11.46
C TYR A 21 -10.49 7.81 10.97
N SER A 22 -11.25 6.85 10.43
CA SER A 22 -12.66 7.02 10.00
C SER A 22 -12.91 8.24 9.11
N PHE A 23 -11.98 8.52 8.18
CA PHE A 23 -12.12 9.59 7.18
C PHE A 23 -12.38 8.97 5.81
N ASP A 24 -13.62 8.59 5.55
CA ASP A 24 -14.00 7.88 4.32
C ASP A 24 -13.60 8.66 3.05
N ASP A 25 -13.82 9.98 3.02
CA ASP A 25 -13.39 10.85 1.90
C ASP A 25 -11.88 10.77 1.62
N LEU A 26 -11.06 10.62 2.67
CA LEU A 26 -9.61 10.49 2.52
C LEU A 26 -9.25 9.09 2.03
N LEU A 27 -9.93 8.04 2.51
CA LEU A 27 -9.70 6.67 2.05
C LEU A 27 -10.06 6.53 0.57
N ASP A 28 -11.14 7.18 0.13
CA ASP A 28 -11.58 7.24 -1.26
C ASP A 28 -10.58 8.03 -2.12
N LEU A 29 -10.12 9.20 -1.65
CA LEU A 29 -9.09 10.00 -2.35
C LEU A 29 -7.77 9.23 -2.51
N LEU A 30 -7.44 8.40 -1.52
CA LEU A 30 -6.25 7.55 -1.54
C LEU A 30 -6.46 6.23 -2.29
N GLU A 31 -7.66 5.99 -2.80
CA GLU A 31 -8.08 4.76 -3.48
C GLU A 31 -7.76 3.50 -2.66
N VAL A 32 -7.92 3.55 -1.33
CA VAL A 32 -7.50 2.45 -0.42
C VAL A 32 -8.14 1.13 -0.80
N ALA A 33 -9.46 1.12 -1.06
CA ALA A 33 -10.17 -0.10 -1.46
C ALA A 33 -9.67 -0.68 -2.79
N HIS A 34 -9.27 0.19 -3.74
CA HIS A 34 -8.72 -0.26 -5.01
C HIS A 34 -7.33 -0.86 -4.85
N VAL A 35 -6.48 -0.27 -4.00
CA VAL A 35 -5.16 -0.82 -3.69
C VAL A 35 -5.27 -2.17 -3.00
N GLU A 36 -6.19 -2.34 -2.04
CA GLU A 36 -6.48 -3.64 -1.43
C GLU A 36 -6.93 -4.66 -2.47
N TYR A 37 -7.89 -4.28 -3.32
CA TYR A 37 -8.34 -5.14 -4.40
C TYR A 37 -7.16 -5.62 -5.28
N ILE A 38 -6.26 -4.72 -5.70
CA ILE A 38 -5.09 -5.10 -6.50
C ILE A 38 -4.20 -6.11 -5.75
N LEU A 39 -3.97 -5.90 -4.45
CA LEU A 39 -3.13 -6.80 -3.64
C LEU A 39 -3.77 -8.18 -3.46
N ASP A 40 -5.10 -8.26 -3.45
CA ASP A 40 -5.87 -9.49 -3.27
C ASP A 40 -6.10 -10.27 -4.57
N ILE A 41 -5.80 -9.69 -5.74
CA ILE A 41 -5.84 -10.40 -7.02
C ILE A 41 -4.87 -11.60 -6.94
N PRO A 42 -5.29 -12.85 -7.21
CA PRO A 42 -4.43 -14.04 -7.10
C PRO A 42 -3.14 -13.95 -7.93
N GLU A 43 -3.23 -13.37 -9.12
CA GLU A 43 -2.08 -13.10 -10.02
C GLU A 43 -1.08 -12.11 -9.44
N ILE A 44 -1.44 -11.41 -8.36
CA ILE A 44 -0.59 -10.50 -7.59
C ILE A 44 -0.19 -11.13 -6.25
N ALA A 45 -1.15 -11.65 -5.49
CA ALA A 45 -0.96 -12.20 -4.15
C ALA A 45 -0.07 -13.45 -4.14
N ASP A 46 -0.37 -14.41 -5.01
CA ASP A 46 0.30 -15.72 -5.05
C ASP A 46 1.53 -15.73 -5.96
N ARG A 47 1.79 -14.61 -6.65
CA ARG A 47 2.87 -14.51 -7.62
C ARG A 47 4.22 -14.45 -6.92
N ASN A 48 5.15 -15.30 -7.39
CA ASN A 48 6.55 -15.24 -6.97
C ASN A 48 7.28 -14.07 -7.67
N TRP A 49 7.10 -12.87 -7.13
CA TRP A 49 7.65 -11.64 -7.69
C TRP A 49 9.17 -11.67 -7.85
N GLU A 50 9.93 -12.34 -6.98
CA GLU A 50 11.39 -12.42 -7.10
C GLU A 50 11.87 -13.18 -8.32
N LYS A 51 11.04 -14.11 -8.83
CA LYS A 51 11.36 -14.95 -9.99
C LYS A 51 10.61 -14.55 -11.25
N ASP A 52 9.80 -13.51 -11.19
CA ASP A 52 9.01 -13.03 -12.32
C ASP A 52 9.85 -12.25 -13.35
N HIS A 53 9.26 -11.96 -14.50
CA HIS A 53 9.87 -11.16 -15.53
C HIS A 53 10.23 -9.75 -15.01
N SER A 54 11.45 -9.30 -15.33
CA SER A 54 12.03 -8.06 -14.80
C SER A 54 11.18 -6.80 -15.01
N LEU A 55 10.37 -6.76 -16.08
CA LEU A 55 9.43 -5.67 -16.30
C LEU A 55 8.31 -5.66 -15.25
N TYR A 56 7.70 -6.82 -14.96
CA TYR A 56 6.62 -6.91 -13.99
C TYR A 56 7.11 -6.67 -12.57
N GLN A 57 8.30 -7.18 -12.25
CA GLN A 57 9.03 -6.85 -11.03
C GLN A 57 9.14 -5.35 -10.80
N LYS A 58 9.71 -4.63 -11.78
CA LYS A 58 9.92 -3.18 -11.68
C LYS A 58 8.60 -2.41 -11.59
N THR A 59 7.61 -2.81 -12.38
CA THR A 59 6.28 -2.17 -12.37
C THR A 59 5.60 -2.33 -11.03
N PHE A 60 5.56 -3.54 -10.50
CA PHE A 60 4.91 -3.81 -9.22
C PHE A 60 5.67 -3.18 -8.05
N LEU A 61 7.01 -3.23 -8.06
CA LEU A 61 7.82 -2.56 -7.05
C LEU A 61 7.60 -1.04 -7.05
N ARG A 62 7.45 -0.44 -8.24
CA ARG A 62 7.13 0.99 -8.37
C ARG A 62 5.75 1.30 -7.82
N PHE A 63 4.75 0.47 -8.12
CA PHE A 63 3.41 0.57 -7.56
C PHE A 63 3.45 0.58 -6.01
N LEU A 64 4.07 -0.44 -5.41
CA LEU A 64 4.20 -0.56 -3.95
C LEU A 64 4.87 0.68 -3.34
N ASN A 65 5.98 1.14 -3.93
CA ASN A 65 6.70 2.31 -3.41
C ASN A 65 5.87 3.59 -3.47
N ILE A 66 5.07 3.79 -4.52
CA ILE A 66 4.19 4.95 -4.65
C ILE A 66 3.11 4.90 -3.57
N CYS A 67 2.39 3.78 -3.46
CA CYS A 67 1.33 3.62 -2.46
C CYS A 67 1.87 3.82 -1.03
N ILE A 68 2.99 3.17 -0.69
CA ILE A 68 3.63 3.31 0.62
C ILE A 68 3.98 4.77 0.90
N SER A 69 4.66 5.45 -0.03
CA SER A 69 5.08 6.84 0.19
C SER A 69 3.89 7.79 0.37
N THR A 70 2.84 7.61 -0.42
CA THR A 70 1.62 8.41 -0.32
C THR A 70 0.92 8.17 1.02
N TYR A 71 0.76 6.91 1.43
CA TYR A 71 0.04 6.56 2.65
C TYR A 71 0.82 6.93 3.91
N GLU A 72 2.16 6.85 3.90
CA GLU A 72 3.00 7.34 4.99
C GLU A 72 2.86 8.86 5.18
N LYS A 73 2.83 9.62 4.09
CA LYS A 73 2.63 11.08 4.13
C LYS A 73 1.24 11.43 4.67
N ALA A 74 0.19 10.77 4.16
CA ALA A 74 -1.17 10.97 4.64
C ALA A 74 -1.29 10.66 6.13
N LEU A 75 -0.79 9.51 6.57
CA LEU A 75 -0.83 9.10 7.98
C LEU A 75 -0.04 10.07 8.88
N LYS A 76 1.11 10.57 8.42
CA LYS A 76 1.87 11.59 9.14
C LYS A 76 1.06 12.87 9.33
N GLN A 77 0.43 13.38 8.29
CA GLN A 77 -0.40 14.58 8.37
C GLN A 77 -1.61 14.40 9.30
N LEU A 78 -2.25 13.23 9.29
CA LEU A 78 -3.34 12.92 10.21
C LEU A 78 -2.87 12.93 11.67
N LYS A 79 -1.72 12.32 11.96
CA LYS A 79 -1.14 12.31 13.31
C LYS A 79 -0.79 13.72 13.81
N GLU A 80 -0.23 14.55 12.94
CA GLU A 80 0.11 15.95 13.28
C GLU A 80 -1.15 16.79 13.58
N LYS A 81 -2.23 16.57 12.82
CA LYS A 81 -3.52 17.24 13.05
C LYS A 81 -4.25 16.79 14.32
N GLN A 82 -4.06 15.54 14.78
CA GLN A 82 -4.63 15.07 16.05
C GLN A 82 -3.82 15.50 17.28
N ALA A 83 -2.55 15.87 17.10
CA ALA A 83 -1.69 16.34 18.17
C ALA A 83 -1.88 17.83 18.52
N HIS A 84 -2.71 18.55 17.74
CA HIS A 84 -3.10 19.95 17.95
C HIS A 84 -4.60 20.02 18.24
#